data_AF-A0AA37WW29-F1
#
_entry.id   AF-A0AA37WW29-F1
#
_cell.length_a   1.000
_cell.length_b   1.000
_cell.length_c   1.000
_cell.angle_alpha   90.00
_cell.angle_beta   90.00
_cell.angle_gamma   90.00
#
_symmetry.space_group_name_H-M   'P 1'
#
loop_
_entity.id
_entity.type
_entity.pdbx_description
1 polymer ?
#
loop_
_entity_poly.entity_id
_entity_poly.type
_entity_poly.pdbx_seq_one_letter_code
_entity_poly.pdbx_strand_id
1 'polypeptide(L)'
;MTAPGNRPPPASFDNTGRATNTIAAALPRQRRRVMQRVAADAERITDADRKFFERFPHRTYRYRRAGHPEMVQLEAVYGASIFTEVGTVPFILIKNLAPGVRMRAFLPGPADEDGSTATETELAALWHDHCRRCPSVAEREAQLQVAIRLPGGPLFEGGV
;
A
#
# COMPACT_ATOMS: atom_id res chain seq x y z
N MET A 1 3.48 -22.31 20.47
CA MET A 1 4.78 -21.70 20.11
C MET A 1 4.51 -20.50 19.24
N THR A 2 4.51 -19.30 19.82
CA THR A 2 4.33 -18.02 19.12
C THR A 2 5.66 -17.61 18.51
N ALA A 3 5.72 -17.49 17.18
CA ALA A 3 6.90 -16.96 16.49
C ALA A 3 7.19 -15.52 16.97
N PRO A 4 8.47 -15.14 17.15
CA PRO A 4 8.84 -13.78 17.54
C PRO A 4 8.35 -12.79 16.49
N GLY A 5 7.76 -11.69 16.96
CA GLY A 5 7.05 -10.71 16.14
C GLY A 5 7.92 -10.14 15.01
N ASN A 6 7.58 -10.49 13.77
CA ASN A 6 8.07 -9.84 12.57
C ASN A 6 7.42 -8.46 12.43
N ARG A 7 7.86 -7.51 13.26
CA ARG A 7 7.51 -6.10 13.08
C ARG A 7 8.37 -5.55 11.93
N PRO A 8 7.80 -4.94 10.89
CA PRO A 8 8.60 -4.30 9.86
C PRO A 8 9.41 -3.16 10.50
N PRO A 9 10.62 -2.87 10.01
CA PRO A 9 11.41 -1.77 10.53
C PRO A 9 10.62 -0.45 10.38
N PRO A 10 10.72 0.47 11.34
CA PRO A 10 10.06 1.77 11.22
C PRO A 10 10.57 2.51 9.97
N ALA A 11 9.68 3.20 9.27
CA ALA A 11 10.08 4.09 8.19
C ALA A 11 10.97 5.20 8.76
N SER A 12 12.19 5.36 8.23
CA SER A 12 13.07 6.48 8.55
C SER A 12 12.97 7.54 7.46
N PHE A 13 12.65 8.77 7.83
CA PHE A 13 12.74 9.94 6.96
C PHE A 13 14.04 10.67 7.27
N ASP A 14 14.74 11.18 6.26
CA ASP A 14 15.90 12.04 6.53
C ASP A 14 15.47 13.44 6.97
N ASN A 15 16.47 14.25 7.38
CA ASN A 15 16.26 15.63 7.83
C ASN A 15 15.71 16.57 6.71
N THR A 16 15.56 16.08 5.48
CA THR A 16 14.96 16.82 4.36
C THR A 16 13.52 16.39 4.06
N GLY A 17 12.95 15.50 4.87
CA GLY A 17 11.62 14.92 4.62
C GLY A 17 11.60 13.92 3.46
N ARG A 18 12.77 13.56 2.92
CA ARG A 18 12.87 12.56 1.87
C ARG A 18 12.81 11.19 2.52
N ALA A 19 11.95 10.32 2.00
CA ALA A 19 12.00 8.91 2.33
C ALA A 19 13.36 8.39 1.87
N THR A 20 14.29 8.19 2.81
CA THR A 20 15.54 7.52 2.49
C THR A 20 15.20 6.06 2.24
N ASN A 21 15.81 5.47 1.21
CA ASN A 21 15.63 4.06 0.85
C ASN A 21 16.30 3.12 1.88
N THR A 22 16.35 3.55 3.15
CA THR A 22 16.99 2.94 4.31
C THR A 22 16.41 1.57 4.60
N ILE A 23 15.12 1.35 4.29
CA ILE A 23 14.50 0.02 4.40
C ILE A 23 15.18 -0.95 3.43
N ALA A 24 15.33 -0.59 2.15
CA ALA A 24 16.04 -1.42 1.18
C ALA A 24 17.52 -1.61 1.55
N ALA A 25 18.17 -0.58 2.11
CA ALA A 25 19.56 -0.63 2.56
C ALA A 25 19.75 -1.48 3.84
N ALA A 26 18.74 -1.58 4.70
CA ALA A 26 18.72 -2.40 5.91
C ALA A 26 18.33 -3.86 5.65
N LEU A 27 17.72 -4.17 4.51
CA LEU A 27 17.38 -5.55 4.16
C LEU A 27 18.63 -6.40 3.87
N PRO A 28 18.65 -7.68 4.33
CA PRO A 28 19.64 -8.66 3.93
C PRO A 28 19.83 -8.71 2.41
N ARG A 29 21.07 -8.88 1.95
CA ARG A 29 21.44 -8.87 0.51
C ARG A 29 20.53 -9.75 -0.35
N GLN A 30 20.18 -10.94 0.15
CA GLN A 30 19.29 -11.87 -0.55
C GLN A 30 17.89 -11.27 -0.76
N ARG A 31 17.30 -10.66 0.28
CA ARG A 31 15.97 -10.03 0.22
C ARG A 31 15.97 -8.81 -0.70
N ARG A 32 17.06 -8.03 -0.69
CA ARG A 32 17.24 -6.91 -1.64
C ARG A 32 17.25 -7.37 -3.09
N ARG A 33 17.98 -8.46 -3.40
CA ARG A 33 17.99 -9.04 -4.75
C ARG A 33 16.61 -9.52 -5.20
N VAL A 34 15.85 -10.11 -4.28
CA VAL A 34 14.46 -10.53 -4.54
C VAL A 34 13.61 -9.31 -4.89
N MET A 35 13.64 -8.26 -4.07
CA MET A 35 12.89 -7.02 -4.35
C MET A 35 13.26 -6.40 -5.70
N GLN A 36 14.56 -6.33 -6.01
CA GLN A 36 15.05 -5.79 -7.29
C GLN A 36 14.54 -6.59 -8.48
N ARG A 37 14.49 -7.93 -8.38
CA ARG A 37 14.03 -8.79 -9.47
C ARG A 37 12.57 -8.52 -9.85
N VAL A 38 11.71 -8.25 -8.87
CA VAL A 38 10.27 -8.04 -9.09
C VAL A 38 9.88 -6.57 -9.19
N ALA A 39 10.85 -5.64 -9.10
CA ALA A 39 10.58 -4.21 -9.00
C ALA A 39 9.83 -3.66 -10.22
N ALA A 40 10.29 -3.98 -11.44
CA ALA A 40 9.65 -3.51 -12.66
C ALA A 40 8.21 -4.02 -12.81
N ASP A 41 7.95 -5.26 -12.38
CA ASP A 41 6.61 -5.85 -12.44
C ASP A 41 5.68 -5.20 -11.41
N ALA A 42 6.17 -4.96 -10.18
CA ALA A 42 5.42 -4.25 -9.14
C ALA A 42 5.12 -2.80 -9.52
N GLU A 43 6.04 -2.14 -10.24
CA GLU A 43 5.85 -0.79 -10.78
C GLU A 43 4.74 -0.77 -11.84
N ARG A 44 4.70 -1.74 -12.76
CA ARG A 44 3.60 -1.86 -13.74
C ARG A 44 2.25 -2.04 -13.06
N ILE A 45 2.19 -2.78 -11.95
CA ILE A 45 0.94 -2.94 -11.19
C ILE A 45 0.52 -1.61 -10.54
N THR A 46 1.48 -0.87 -9.96
CA THR A 46 1.22 0.46 -9.38
C THR A 46 0.76 1.46 -10.45
N ASP A 47 1.33 1.39 -11.65
CA ASP A 47 0.88 2.17 -12.80
C ASP A 47 -0.55 1.81 -13.23
N ALA A 48 -0.93 0.52 -13.16
CA ALA A 48 -2.30 0.11 -13.41
C ALA A 48 -3.30 0.68 -12.38
N ASP A 49 -2.87 0.89 -11.13
CA ASP A 49 -3.66 1.60 -10.12
C ASP A 49 -3.82 3.09 -10.46
N ARG A 50 -2.75 3.73 -10.94
CA ARG A 50 -2.84 5.11 -11.44
C ARG A 50 -3.85 5.24 -12.57
N LYS A 51 -3.71 4.42 -13.62
CA LYS A 51 -4.60 4.41 -14.79
C LYS A 51 -6.06 4.14 -14.44
N PHE A 52 -6.31 3.33 -13.41
CA PHE A 52 -7.66 3.09 -12.91
C PHE A 52 -8.30 4.39 -12.41
N PHE A 53 -7.62 5.15 -11.54
CA PHE A 53 -8.18 6.39 -11.01
C PHE A 53 -8.26 7.51 -12.06
N GLU A 54 -7.36 7.52 -13.05
CA GLU A 54 -7.48 8.40 -14.22
C GLU A 54 -8.73 8.09 -15.05
N ARG A 55 -9.02 6.79 -15.26
CA ARG A 55 -10.21 6.34 -15.98
C ARG A 55 -11.51 6.56 -15.21
N PHE A 56 -11.48 6.46 -13.88
CA PHE A 56 -12.64 6.56 -13.01
C PHE A 56 -12.44 7.67 -11.96
N PRO A 57 -12.48 8.96 -12.34
CA PRO A 57 -12.12 10.08 -11.45
C PRO A 57 -13.09 10.27 -10.28
N HIS A 58 -14.30 9.70 -10.35
CA HIS A 58 -15.27 9.70 -9.25
C HIS A 58 -14.97 8.65 -8.16
N ARG A 59 -14.02 7.72 -8.41
CA ARG A 59 -13.64 6.70 -7.44
C ARG A 59 -12.53 7.22 -6.54
N THR A 60 -12.73 7.10 -5.24
CA THR A 60 -11.71 7.33 -4.20
C THR A 60 -11.04 6.02 -3.83
N TYR A 61 -11.78 4.90 -3.90
CA TYR A 61 -11.27 3.59 -3.52
C TYR A 61 -11.16 2.62 -4.69
N ARG A 62 -10.16 1.74 -4.62
CA ARG A 62 -10.02 0.55 -5.46
C ARG A 62 -9.75 -0.66 -4.60
N TYR A 63 -10.40 -1.77 -4.91
CA TYR A 63 -10.11 -3.06 -4.30
C TYR A 63 -9.79 -4.07 -5.40
N ARG A 64 -8.74 -4.85 -5.18
CA ARG A 64 -8.31 -5.89 -6.14
C ARG A 64 -7.47 -6.95 -5.44
N ARG A 65 -7.36 -8.12 -6.07
CA ARG A 65 -6.35 -9.10 -5.67
C ARG A 65 -4.94 -8.50 -5.77
N ALA A 66 -4.08 -8.87 -4.82
CA ALA A 66 -2.68 -8.54 -4.87
C ALA A 66 -1.99 -9.31 -5.99
N GLY A 67 -1.16 -8.63 -6.76
CA GLY A 67 -0.35 -9.28 -7.77
C GLY A 67 0.81 -10.04 -7.13
N HIS A 68 1.25 -11.12 -7.77
CA HIS A 68 2.38 -11.91 -7.28
C HIS A 68 3.66 -11.08 -7.01
N PRO A 69 4.08 -10.13 -7.88
CA PRO A 69 5.23 -9.27 -7.60
C PRO A 69 5.11 -8.45 -6.31
N GLU A 70 3.90 -7.97 -6.00
CA GLU A 70 3.63 -7.16 -4.80
C GLU A 70 3.73 -8.03 -3.54
N MET A 71 3.21 -9.26 -3.62
CA MET A 71 3.33 -10.24 -2.56
C MET A 71 4.78 -10.62 -2.27
N VAL A 72 5.56 -10.86 -3.32
CA VAL A 72 6.99 -11.16 -3.19
C VAL A 72 7.75 -9.98 -2.55
N GLN A 73 7.44 -8.74 -2.91
CA GLN A 73 8.05 -7.57 -2.25
C GLN A 73 7.68 -7.49 -0.77
N LEU A 74 6.42 -7.71 -0.45
CA LEU A 74 5.93 -7.65 0.92
C LEU A 74 6.56 -8.77 1.77
N GLU A 75 6.58 -10.01 1.28
CA GLU A 75 7.25 -11.14 1.93
C GLU A 75 8.76 -10.92 2.08
N ALA A 76 9.41 -10.26 1.11
CA ALA A 76 10.82 -9.88 1.24
C ALA A 76 11.06 -8.82 2.31
N VAL A 77 10.09 -7.92 2.58
CA VAL A 77 10.19 -6.96 3.69
C VAL A 77 9.98 -7.66 5.03
N TYR A 78 8.93 -8.48 5.17
CA TYR A 78 8.60 -9.16 6.42
C TYR A 78 9.50 -10.37 6.71
N GLY A 79 10.12 -10.96 5.69
CA GLY A 79 10.98 -12.13 5.83
C GLY A 79 10.24 -13.45 6.05
N ALA A 80 8.93 -13.48 5.82
CA ALA A 80 8.06 -14.64 5.98
C ALA A 80 6.85 -14.50 5.06
N SER A 81 6.17 -15.63 4.79
CA SER A 81 4.85 -15.57 4.16
C SER A 81 3.83 -14.98 5.12
N ILE A 82 2.98 -14.11 4.60
CA ILE A 82 2.12 -13.19 5.36
C ILE A 82 0.63 -13.48 5.19
N PHE A 83 0.26 -14.27 4.19
CA PHE A 83 -1.12 -14.71 3.94
C PHE A 83 -1.13 -16.22 3.79
N THR A 84 -1.42 -16.93 4.88
CA THR A 84 -1.35 -18.39 4.97
C THR A 84 -2.67 -19.05 5.37
N GLU A 85 -3.72 -18.25 5.58
CA GLU A 85 -5.03 -18.75 5.96
C GLU A 85 -5.73 -19.43 4.80
N VAL A 86 -6.13 -20.69 4.99
CA VAL A 86 -6.81 -21.51 3.99
C VAL A 86 -8.13 -20.84 3.56
N GLY A 87 -8.38 -20.80 2.25
CA GLY A 87 -9.57 -20.18 1.68
C GLY A 87 -9.50 -18.66 1.50
N THR A 88 -8.40 -18.04 1.93
CA THR A 88 -8.15 -16.61 1.72
C THR A 88 -7.06 -16.37 0.69
N VAL A 89 -7.15 -15.24 -0.01
CA VAL A 89 -6.10 -14.73 -0.91
C VAL A 89 -5.80 -13.27 -0.54
N PRO A 90 -4.58 -12.79 -0.84
CA PRO A 90 -4.23 -11.41 -0.55
C PRO A 90 -4.95 -10.44 -1.50
N PHE A 91 -5.53 -9.39 -0.92
CA PHE A 91 -6.10 -8.25 -1.61
C PHE A 91 -5.37 -6.97 -1.22
N ILE A 92 -5.56 -5.96 -2.05
CA ILE A 92 -5.09 -4.60 -1.82
C ILE A 92 -6.29 -3.67 -1.89
N LEU A 93 -6.56 -3.01 -0.78
CA LEU A 93 -7.46 -1.88 -0.70
C LEU A 93 -6.65 -0.60 -0.85
N ILE A 94 -7.03 0.23 -1.81
CA ILE A 94 -6.31 1.43 -2.21
C ILE A 94 -7.22 2.63 -1.99
N LYS A 95 -6.70 3.66 -1.32
CA LYS A 95 -7.33 4.97 -1.20
C LYS A 95 -6.53 6.01 -1.99
N ASN A 96 -7.16 6.64 -2.96
CA ASN A 96 -6.60 7.75 -3.71
C ASN A 96 -6.81 9.04 -2.91
N LEU A 97 -5.73 9.66 -2.44
CA LEU A 97 -5.80 10.88 -1.62
C LEU A 97 -5.68 12.14 -2.47
N ALA A 98 -4.85 12.09 -3.51
CA ALA A 98 -4.60 13.15 -4.47
C ALA A 98 -3.97 12.56 -5.74
N PRO A 99 -3.89 13.32 -6.85
CA PRO A 99 -3.07 12.93 -8.00
C PRO A 99 -1.65 12.53 -7.56
N GLY A 100 -1.21 11.33 -7.96
CA GLY A 100 0.10 10.80 -7.60
C GLY A 100 0.24 10.27 -6.16
N VAL A 101 -0.74 10.48 -5.28
CA VAL A 101 -0.66 10.08 -3.86
C VAL A 101 -1.76 9.10 -3.50
N ARG A 102 -1.35 7.86 -3.20
CA ARG A 102 -2.24 6.74 -2.90
C ARG A 102 -1.74 5.99 -1.68
N MET A 103 -2.66 5.60 -0.82
CA MET A 103 -2.37 4.67 0.28
C MET A 103 -2.85 3.27 -0.09
N ARG A 104 -2.13 2.27 0.40
CA ARG A 104 -2.41 0.86 0.14
C ARG A 104 -2.45 0.09 1.46
N ALA A 105 -3.51 -0.67 1.66
CA ALA A 105 -3.68 -1.62 2.74
C ALA A 105 -3.79 -3.03 2.15
N PHE A 106 -3.04 -3.98 2.72
CA PHE A 106 -3.10 -5.38 2.33
C PHE A 106 -4.06 -6.11 3.27
N LEU A 107 -5.07 -6.77 2.71
CA LEU A 107 -6.15 -7.42 3.44
C LEU A 107 -6.31 -8.86 2.93
N PRO A 108 -6.59 -9.85 3.80
CA PRO A 108 -7.06 -11.15 3.33
C PRO A 108 -8.50 -10.99 2.80
N GLY A 109 -8.84 -11.70 1.73
CA GLY A 109 -10.19 -11.77 1.19
C GLY A 109 -10.52 -13.14 0.60
N PRO A 110 -11.78 -13.39 0.23
CA PRO A 110 -12.22 -14.70 -0.29
C PRO A 110 -11.52 -15.07 -1.60
N ALA A 111 -11.17 -16.36 -1.76
CA ALA A 111 -10.45 -16.86 -2.93
C ALA A 111 -11.27 -16.89 -4.23
N ASP A 112 -12.58 -16.76 -4.14
CA ASP A 112 -13.55 -16.71 -5.24
C ASP A 112 -13.90 -15.28 -5.70
N GLU A 113 -13.49 -14.26 -4.94
CA GLU A 113 -13.74 -12.84 -5.23
C GLU A 113 -12.58 -12.19 -5.97
N ASP A 114 -12.80 -11.20 -6.83
CA ASP A 114 -11.73 -10.43 -7.49
C ASP A 114 -11.71 -8.94 -7.11
N GLY A 115 -12.75 -8.49 -6.39
CA GLY A 115 -12.93 -7.13 -5.91
C GLY A 115 -13.58 -6.17 -6.92
N SER A 116 -13.94 -6.64 -8.11
CA SER A 116 -14.52 -5.80 -9.18
C SER A 116 -15.94 -5.33 -8.92
N THR A 117 -16.69 -6.06 -8.10
CA THR A 117 -18.11 -5.81 -7.77
C THR A 117 -18.29 -4.84 -6.60
N ALA A 118 -17.23 -4.56 -5.84
CA ALA A 118 -17.31 -3.75 -4.62
C ALA A 118 -17.64 -2.28 -4.91
N THR A 119 -18.69 -1.80 -4.24
CA THR A 119 -19.17 -0.43 -4.35
C THR A 119 -18.27 0.54 -3.57
N GLU A 120 -18.31 1.82 -3.94
CA GLU A 120 -17.54 2.87 -3.25
C GLU A 120 -17.84 2.92 -1.74
N THR A 121 -19.12 2.74 -1.36
CA THR A 121 -19.58 2.73 0.03
C THR A 121 -19.01 1.55 0.82
N GLU A 122 -19.02 0.35 0.24
CA GLU A 122 -18.45 -0.85 0.88
C GLU A 122 -16.93 -0.70 1.07
N LEU A 123 -16.24 -0.17 0.07
CA LEU A 123 -14.80 0.07 0.16
C LEU A 123 -14.43 1.14 1.18
N ALA A 124 -15.24 2.20 1.30
CA ALA A 124 -15.08 3.19 2.36
C ALA A 124 -15.28 2.58 3.75
N ALA A 125 -16.29 1.72 3.92
CA ALA A 125 -16.54 1.01 5.17
C ALA A 125 -15.37 0.06 5.53
N LEU A 126 -14.84 -0.69 4.56
CA LEU A 126 -13.66 -1.53 4.74
C LEU A 126 -12.43 -0.71 5.15
N TRP A 127 -12.20 0.44 4.51
CA TRP A 127 -11.09 1.34 4.87
C TRP A 127 -11.24 1.86 6.30
N HIS A 128 -12.43 2.32 6.68
CA HIS A 128 -12.71 2.81 8.03
C HIS A 128 -12.54 1.71 9.09
N ASP A 129 -13.02 0.49 8.82
CA ASP A 129 -12.80 -0.64 9.73
C ASP A 129 -11.31 -0.97 9.86
N HIS A 130 -10.57 -0.95 8.76
CA HIS A 130 -9.12 -1.16 8.78
C HIS A 130 -8.41 -0.10 9.63
N CYS A 131 -8.73 1.18 9.45
CA CYS A 131 -8.22 2.28 10.26
C CYS A 131 -8.56 2.12 11.75
N ARG A 132 -9.77 1.64 12.07
CA ARG A 132 -10.19 1.38 13.45
C ARG A 132 -9.38 0.26 14.09
N ARG A 133 -9.11 -0.83 13.37
CA ARG A 133 -8.30 -1.96 13.87
C ARG A 133 -6.81 -1.63 13.93
N CYS A 134 -6.35 -0.72 13.07
CA CYS A 134 -4.97 -0.30 12.95
C CYS A 134 -4.86 1.24 13.04
N PRO A 135 -4.94 1.85 14.25
CA PRO A 135 -4.97 3.31 14.41
C PRO A 135 -3.80 4.04 13.73
N SER A 136 -2.61 3.41 13.69
CA SER A 136 -1.45 3.97 12.98
C SER A 136 -1.67 4.19 11.47
N VAL A 137 -2.64 3.54 10.84
CA VAL A 137 -3.02 3.79 9.44
C VAL A 137 -3.78 5.11 9.33
N ALA A 138 -4.71 5.37 10.24
CA ALA A 138 -5.43 6.64 10.31
C ALA A 138 -4.48 7.81 10.58
N GLU A 139 -3.51 7.63 11.48
CA GLU A 139 -2.48 8.64 11.76
C GLU A 139 -1.65 8.97 10.51
N ARG A 140 -1.17 7.95 9.78
CA ARG A 140 -0.42 8.14 8.53
C ARG A 140 -1.26 8.79 7.44
N GLU A 141 -2.55 8.46 7.36
CA GLU A 141 -3.47 9.11 6.43
C GLU A 141 -3.61 10.60 6.76
N ALA A 142 -3.84 10.95 8.03
CA ALA A 142 -3.93 12.33 8.47
C ALA A 142 -2.64 13.12 8.17
N GLN A 143 -1.48 12.51 8.40
CA GLN A 143 -0.17 13.10 8.06
C GLN A 143 -0.02 13.33 6.56
N LEU A 144 -0.41 12.35 5.72
CA LEU A 144 -0.38 12.51 4.26
C LEU A 144 -1.35 13.59 3.78
N GLN A 145 -2.55 13.67 4.36
CA GLN A 145 -3.53 14.71 4.06
C GLN A 145 -3.03 16.13 4.38
N VAL A 146 -2.21 16.28 5.43
CA VAL A 146 -1.52 17.56 5.69
C VAL A 146 -0.42 17.76 4.64
N ALA A 147 0.44 16.77 4.42
CA ALA A 147 1.59 16.87 3.54
C ALA A 147 1.23 17.22 2.09
N ILE A 148 0.14 16.68 1.55
CA ILE A 148 -0.28 16.96 0.16
C ILE A 148 -0.70 18.42 -0.08
N ARG A 149 -0.98 19.17 0.99
CA ARG A 149 -1.35 20.60 0.94
C ARG A 149 -0.20 21.53 1.29
N LEU A 150 0.96 21.01 1.71
CA LEU A 150 2.15 21.83 1.96
C LEU A 150 2.78 22.31 0.64
N PRO A 151 3.61 23.37 0.64
CA PRO A 151 4.32 23.82 -0.55
C PRO A 151 5.06 22.68 -1.26
N GLY A 152 4.84 22.55 -2.57
CA GLY A 152 5.38 21.45 -3.39
C GLY A 152 4.55 20.15 -3.35
N GLY A 153 3.46 20.11 -2.57
CA GLY A 153 2.48 19.04 -2.58
C GLY A 153 1.49 19.15 -3.76
N PRO A 154 0.84 18.03 -4.16
CA PRO A 154 -0.04 17.98 -5.32
C PRO A 154 -1.35 18.77 -5.16
N LEU A 155 -1.71 19.21 -3.96
CA LEU A 155 -2.91 20.03 -3.71
C LEU A 155 -2.57 21.43 -3.17
N PHE A 156 -1.32 21.87 -3.26
CA PHE A 156 -0.94 23.24 -2.95
C PHE A 156 -1.42 24.19 -4.06
N GLU A 157 -1.90 25.39 -3.73
CA GLU A 157 -2.32 26.38 -4.73
C GLU A 157 -1.18 26.66 -5.73
N GLY A 158 -1.46 26.47 -7.03
CA GLY A 158 -0.47 26.58 -8.11
C GLY A 158 0.32 25.30 -8.40
N GLY A 159 0.01 24.15 -7.77
CA GLY A 159 0.54 22.83 -8.10
C GLY A 159 -0.07 22.28 -9.40
N VAL A 160 0.80 21.77 -10.28
CA VAL A 160 0.48 21.24 -11.62
C VAL A 160 -0.38 19.98 -11.58
#